data_AF-A0A1F5BSQ6-F1
#
_entry.id   AF-A0A1F5BSQ6-F1
#
_cell.length_a   1.000
_cell.length_b   1.000
_cell.length_c   1.000
_cell.angle_alpha   90.00
_cell.angle_beta   90.00
_cell.angle_gamma   90.00
#
_symmetry.space_group_name_H-M   'P 1'
#
loop_
_entity.id
_entity.type
_entity.pdbx_description
1 polymer ?
#
loop_
_entity_poly.entity_id
_entity_poly.type
_entity_poly.pdbx_seq_one_letter_code
_entity_poly.pdbx_strand_id
1 'polypeptide(L)'
;MIKLDLKAFADSNHIFLKHHKLITEEAVKNIVTSNNLTINQIKNNFDTIINNIEKEAYRLYLICEEIYGKEVFSAFIEYLNRSRRINSILELQDSLGEYFYSFDKFFLSLSQSRKARSGKTFESITNNLFKSLNYPFDEQIVINGKPDFLMPSENHYRKNPMDCIIFTTKRTLRERWRQIVTEGTRGLGFYLATIDEKISSITLEEMLKHRIYIVCPQELRNKCYNDAINVLSFYQFFKDHLDPAMKRWKDNGVI
;
A
#
# COMPACT_ATOMS: atom_id res chain seq x y z
N MET A 1 32.47 -14.57 -19.04
CA MET A 1 31.10 -14.30 -18.56
C MET A 1 30.81 -12.82 -18.73
N ILE A 2 29.91 -12.48 -19.64
CA ILE A 2 29.58 -11.08 -19.94
C ILE A 2 28.65 -10.56 -18.85
N LYS A 3 28.95 -9.36 -18.35
CA LYS A 3 28.18 -8.71 -17.27
C LYS A 3 27.51 -7.46 -17.84
N LEU A 4 26.47 -7.66 -18.64
CA LEU A 4 25.59 -6.56 -19.03
C LEU A 4 24.48 -6.47 -17.99
N ASP A 5 24.32 -5.32 -17.35
CA ASP A 5 23.15 -5.11 -16.50
C ASP A 5 21.92 -4.90 -17.39
N LEU A 6 21.08 -5.94 -17.51
CA LEU A 6 19.87 -5.87 -18.34
C LEU A 6 18.85 -4.86 -17.84
N LYS A 7 18.89 -4.48 -16.55
CA LYS A 7 18.01 -3.44 -16.02
C LYS A 7 18.52 -2.06 -16.45
N ALA A 8 19.81 -1.79 -16.30
CA ALA A 8 20.40 -0.53 -16.78
C ALA A 8 20.29 -0.40 -18.31
N PHE A 9 20.41 -1.52 -19.03
CA PHE A 9 20.15 -1.61 -20.46
C PHE A 9 18.70 -1.25 -20.80
N ALA A 10 17.71 -1.81 -20.08
CA ALA A 10 16.30 -1.48 -20.26
C ALA A 10 16.03 0.01 -20.03
N ASP A 11 16.55 0.57 -18.92
CA ASP A 11 16.41 1.99 -18.59
C ASP A 11 17.00 2.89 -19.69
N SER A 12 18.15 2.52 -20.26
CA SER A 12 18.80 3.23 -21.37
C SER A 12 18.02 3.15 -22.68
N ASN A 13 17.15 2.15 -22.84
CA ASN A 13 16.23 2.01 -23.98
C ASN A 13 14.83 2.55 -23.66
N HIS A 14 14.67 3.28 -22.56
CA HIS A 14 13.38 3.82 -22.10
C HIS A 14 12.30 2.75 -21.86
N ILE A 15 12.71 1.53 -21.50
CA ILE A 15 11.81 0.42 -21.16
C ILE A 15 11.70 0.36 -19.64
N PHE A 16 10.50 0.58 -19.10
CA PHE A 16 10.29 0.69 -17.66
C PHE A 16 9.17 -0.23 -17.17
N LEU A 17 9.42 -0.93 -16.07
CA LEU A 17 8.38 -1.69 -15.39
C LEU A 17 7.33 -0.72 -14.81
N LYS A 18 6.05 -0.92 -15.17
CA LYS A 18 4.94 -0.07 -14.71
C LYS A 18 5.02 0.19 -13.20
N HIS A 19 4.86 1.46 -12.84
CA HIS A 19 5.00 1.91 -11.46
C HIS A 19 3.92 1.30 -10.55
N HIS A 20 4.30 0.87 -9.35
CA HIS A 20 3.40 0.14 -8.43
C HIS A 20 2.12 0.91 -8.09
N LYS A 21 2.23 2.23 -7.87
CA LYS A 21 1.07 3.09 -7.59
C LYS A 21 -0.01 2.99 -8.68
N LEU A 22 0.39 3.02 -9.95
CA LEU A 22 -0.53 2.90 -11.09
C LEU A 22 -1.18 1.52 -11.17
N ILE A 23 -0.46 0.47 -10.76
CA ILE A 23 -1.01 -0.89 -10.71
C ILE A 23 -2.07 -0.98 -9.60
N THR A 24 -1.80 -0.42 -8.43
CA THR A 24 -2.75 -0.42 -7.31
C THR A 24 -3.98 0.45 -7.62
N GLU A 25 -3.80 1.63 -8.22
CA GLU A 25 -4.91 2.49 -8.68
C GLU A 25 -5.81 1.76 -9.68
N GLU A 26 -5.22 1.05 -10.65
CA GLU A 26 -5.98 0.23 -11.60
C GLU A 26 -6.71 -0.93 -10.90
N ALA A 27 -6.08 -1.59 -9.93
CA ALA A 27 -6.72 -2.65 -9.15
C ALA A 27 -7.92 -2.13 -8.36
N VAL A 28 -7.79 -0.95 -7.72
CA VAL A 28 -8.90 -0.30 -7.02
C VAL A 28 -10.03 0.00 -8.01
N LYS A 29 -9.72 0.57 -9.17
CA LYS A 29 -10.70 0.88 -10.21
C LYS A 29 -11.44 -0.38 -10.67
N ASN A 30 -10.73 -1.49 -10.90
CA ASN A 30 -11.32 -2.76 -11.33
C ASN A 30 -12.29 -3.35 -10.30
N ILE A 31 -12.01 -3.19 -9.00
CA ILE A 31 -12.84 -3.76 -7.94
C ILE A 31 -13.97 -2.80 -7.52
N VAL A 32 -13.69 -1.51 -7.39
CA VAL A 32 -14.63 -0.53 -6.83
C VAL A 32 -15.43 0.16 -7.92
N THR A 33 -14.75 0.80 -8.88
CA THR A 33 -15.39 1.63 -9.91
C THR A 33 -16.10 0.77 -10.94
N SER A 34 -15.47 -0.29 -11.45
CA SER A 34 -16.07 -1.14 -12.49
C SER A 34 -17.28 -1.93 -11.99
N ASN A 35 -17.38 -2.18 -10.68
CA ASN A 35 -18.54 -2.82 -10.06
C ASN A 35 -19.58 -1.83 -9.50
N ASN A 36 -19.39 -0.51 -9.71
CA ASN A 36 -20.26 0.56 -9.19
C ASN A 36 -20.59 0.39 -7.69
N LEU A 37 -19.59 0.04 -6.87
CA LEU A 37 -19.82 -0.16 -5.44
C LEU A 37 -20.24 1.15 -4.77
N THR A 38 -21.36 1.12 -4.05
CA THR A 38 -21.83 2.26 -3.24
C THR A 38 -20.96 2.45 -2.00
N ILE A 39 -20.96 3.66 -1.42
CA ILE A 39 -20.25 3.98 -0.16
C ILE A 39 -20.61 2.97 0.95
N ASN A 40 -21.89 2.61 1.09
CA ASN A 40 -22.34 1.65 2.10
C ASN A 40 -21.80 0.23 1.83
N GLN A 41 -21.75 -0.20 0.56
CA GLN A 41 -21.16 -1.48 0.21
C GLN A 41 -19.66 -1.51 0.49
N ILE A 42 -18.94 -0.41 0.23
CA ILE A 42 -17.51 -0.31 0.53
C ILE A 42 -17.27 -0.43 2.04
N LYS A 43 -18.01 0.31 2.87
CA LYS A 43 -17.87 0.28 4.32
C LYS A 43 -18.20 -1.07 4.94
N ASN A 44 -19.32 -1.67 4.52
CA ASN A 44 -19.78 -2.94 5.06
C ASN A 44 -18.91 -4.14 4.65
N ASN A 45 -18.12 -4.01 3.57
CA ASN A 45 -17.28 -5.08 3.04
C ASN A 45 -15.81 -4.67 2.94
N PHE A 46 -15.37 -3.69 3.76
CA PHE A 46 -14.06 -3.05 3.61
C PHE A 46 -12.91 -4.06 3.63
N ASP A 47 -12.98 -5.03 4.54
CA ASP A 47 -12.00 -6.11 4.71
C ASP A 47 -11.88 -6.97 3.44
N THR A 48 -13.02 -7.45 2.93
CA THR A 48 -13.11 -8.26 1.72
C THR A 48 -12.61 -7.48 0.50
N ILE A 49 -12.92 -6.19 0.42
CA ILE A 49 -12.50 -5.32 -0.67
C ILE A 49 -10.98 -5.13 -0.65
N ILE A 50 -10.36 -4.90 0.51
CA ILE A 50 -8.89 -4.84 0.61
C ILE A 50 -8.28 -6.14 0.06
N ASN A 51 -8.76 -7.30 0.52
CA ASN A 51 -8.24 -8.60 0.09
C ASN A 51 -8.39 -8.81 -1.43
N ASN A 52 -9.53 -8.41 -1.99
CA ASN A 52 -9.77 -8.51 -3.43
C ASN A 52 -8.87 -7.58 -4.24
N ILE A 53 -8.65 -6.35 -3.76
CA ILE A 53 -7.74 -5.41 -4.41
C ILE A 53 -6.29 -5.88 -4.30
N GLU A 54 -5.86 -6.47 -3.18
CA GLU A 54 -4.51 -7.04 -3.07
C GLU A 54 -4.29 -8.17 -4.09
N LYS A 55 -5.26 -9.07 -4.25
CA LYS A 55 -5.22 -10.15 -5.25
C LYS A 55 -5.17 -9.61 -6.67
N GLU A 56 -6.00 -8.61 -6.97
CA GLU A 56 -6.05 -7.98 -8.29
C GLU A 56 -4.76 -7.21 -8.60
N ALA A 57 -4.22 -6.45 -7.65
CA ALA A 57 -2.95 -5.75 -7.80
C ALA A 57 -1.80 -6.72 -8.05
N TYR A 58 -1.80 -7.88 -7.38
CA TYR A 58 -0.83 -8.95 -7.63
C TYR A 58 -0.97 -9.52 -9.05
N ARG A 59 -2.19 -9.80 -9.50
CA ARG A 59 -2.47 -10.29 -10.86
C ARG A 59 -2.00 -9.29 -11.93
N LEU A 60 -2.39 -8.02 -11.81
CA LEU A 60 -1.97 -6.96 -12.72
C LEU A 60 -0.46 -6.76 -12.72
N TYR A 61 0.20 -6.92 -11.57
CA TYR A 61 1.66 -6.86 -11.49
C TYR A 61 2.33 -7.95 -12.32
N LEU A 62 1.86 -9.21 -12.24
CA LEU A 62 2.41 -10.31 -13.03
C LEU A 62 2.30 -10.04 -14.54
N ILE A 63 1.15 -9.50 -14.97
CA ILE A 63 0.94 -9.09 -16.36
C ILE A 63 1.92 -7.99 -16.77
N CYS A 64 2.09 -6.96 -15.94
CA CYS A 64 3.05 -5.89 -16.23
C CYS A 64 4.51 -6.38 -16.25
N GLU A 65 4.85 -7.36 -15.41
CA GLU A 65 6.18 -7.96 -15.36
C GLU A 65 6.47 -8.77 -16.63
N GLU A 66 5.49 -9.53 -17.13
CA GLU A 66 5.58 -10.28 -18.38
C GLU A 66 5.76 -9.34 -19.59
N ILE A 67 4.94 -8.28 -19.68
CA ILE A 67 5.05 -7.26 -20.74
C ILE A 67 6.44 -6.62 -20.71
N TYR A 68 6.88 -6.17 -19.53
CA TYR A 68 8.20 -5.57 -19.35
C TYR A 68 9.34 -6.53 -19.75
N GLY A 69 9.28 -7.79 -19.30
CA GLY A 69 10.29 -8.80 -19.65
C GLY A 69 10.36 -9.05 -21.15
N LYS A 70 9.21 -9.12 -21.82
CA LYS A 70 9.12 -9.27 -23.28
C LYS A 70 9.79 -8.09 -24.01
N GLU A 71 9.53 -6.85 -23.58
CA GLU A 71 10.13 -5.65 -24.17
C GLU A 71 11.65 -5.63 -24.00
N VAL A 72 12.14 -5.93 -22.78
CA VAL A 72 13.57 -6.01 -22.49
C VAL A 72 14.26 -7.07 -23.34
N PHE A 73 13.67 -8.27 -23.47
CA PHE A 73 14.23 -9.33 -24.29
C PHE A 73 14.21 -8.97 -25.78
N SER A 74 13.15 -8.32 -26.26
CA SER A 74 13.08 -7.88 -27.66
C SER A 74 14.21 -6.89 -27.96
N ALA A 75 14.40 -5.88 -27.12
CA ALA A 75 15.50 -4.92 -27.26
C ALA A 75 16.88 -5.57 -27.11
N PHE A 76 17.03 -6.54 -26.21
CA PHE A 76 18.29 -7.26 -26.01
C PHE A 76 18.66 -8.13 -27.22
N ILE A 77 17.70 -8.83 -27.83
CA ILE A 77 17.91 -9.60 -29.05
C ILE A 77 18.30 -8.68 -30.21
N GLU A 78 17.64 -7.53 -30.35
CA GLU A 78 18.03 -6.51 -31.34
C GLU A 78 19.47 -6.02 -31.11
N TYR A 79 19.86 -5.78 -29.86
CA TYR A 79 21.23 -5.41 -29.50
C TYR A 79 22.25 -6.49 -29.90
N LEU A 80 21.96 -7.76 -29.62
CA LEU A 80 22.84 -8.87 -30.01
C LEU A 80 22.98 -8.98 -31.53
N ASN A 81 21.88 -8.83 -32.25
CA ASN A 81 21.88 -8.83 -33.73
C ASN A 81 22.72 -7.68 -34.30
N ARG A 82 22.50 -6.44 -33.82
CA ARG A 82 23.27 -5.25 -34.26
C ARG A 82 24.76 -5.36 -33.93
N SER A 83 25.09 -6.01 -32.81
CA SER A 83 26.46 -6.23 -32.38
C SER A 83 27.13 -7.42 -33.08
N ARG A 84 26.46 -8.06 -34.05
CA ARG A 84 26.90 -9.28 -34.75
C ARG A 84 27.28 -10.42 -33.81
N ARG A 85 26.62 -10.48 -32.65
CA ARG A 85 26.78 -11.57 -31.68
C ARG A 85 25.94 -12.78 -32.02
N ILE A 86 24.90 -12.60 -32.85
CA ILE A 86 24.08 -13.68 -33.40
C ILE A 86 24.11 -13.52 -34.93
N ASN A 87 24.63 -14.51 -35.65
CA ASN A 87 24.59 -14.52 -37.12
C ASN A 87 23.57 -15.51 -37.69
N SER A 88 23.09 -16.43 -36.85
CA SER A 88 22.02 -17.37 -37.19
C SER A 88 21.20 -17.74 -35.95
N ILE A 89 20.00 -18.28 -36.15
CA ILE A 89 19.16 -18.76 -35.03
C ILE A 89 19.82 -19.88 -34.22
N LEU A 90 20.73 -20.65 -34.84
CA LEU A 90 21.44 -21.74 -34.18
C LEU A 90 22.46 -21.23 -33.15
N GLU A 91 23.02 -20.03 -33.36
CA GLU A 91 23.97 -19.39 -32.43
C GLU A 91 23.28 -18.65 -31.28
N LEU A 92 21.95 -18.52 -31.32
CA LEU A 92 21.20 -17.78 -30.32
C LEU A 92 21.36 -18.41 -28.93
N GLN A 93 21.33 -19.75 -28.84
CA GLN A 93 21.47 -20.44 -27.56
C GLN A 93 22.81 -20.14 -26.87
N ASP A 94 23.90 -20.13 -27.64
CA ASP A 94 25.25 -19.90 -27.13
C ASP A 94 25.39 -18.44 -26.72
N SER A 95 24.88 -17.54 -27.57
CA SER A 95 24.83 -16.10 -27.29
C SER A 95 24.05 -15.79 -26.03
N LEU A 96 22.89 -16.41 -25.80
CA LEU A 96 22.12 -16.24 -24.57
C LEU A 96 22.85 -16.83 -23.37
N GLY A 97 23.50 -17.98 -23.55
CA GLY A 97 24.30 -18.65 -22.52
C GLY A 97 25.46 -17.79 -22.00
N GLU A 98 26.15 -17.05 -22.86
CA GLU A 98 27.22 -16.12 -22.46
C GLU A 98 26.76 -15.02 -21.49
N TYR A 99 25.47 -14.68 -21.56
CA TYR A 99 24.79 -13.67 -20.75
C TYR A 99 23.96 -14.28 -19.62
N PHE A 100 24.10 -15.57 -19.31
CA PHE A 100 23.33 -16.25 -18.25
C PHE A 100 23.33 -15.48 -16.92
N TYR A 101 24.49 -14.97 -16.49
CA TYR A 101 24.60 -14.15 -15.28
C TYR A 101 23.79 -12.84 -15.35
N SER A 102 23.71 -12.24 -16.54
CA SER A 102 22.92 -11.03 -16.78
C SER A 102 21.43 -11.33 -16.62
N PHE A 103 20.96 -12.48 -17.13
CA PHE A 103 19.58 -12.95 -16.93
C PHE A 103 19.27 -13.30 -15.48
N ASP A 104 20.15 -14.04 -14.80
CA ASP A 104 19.98 -14.37 -13.37
C ASP A 104 19.80 -13.10 -12.52
N LYS A 105 20.67 -12.10 -12.73
CA LYS A 105 20.57 -10.81 -12.06
C LYS A 105 19.29 -10.06 -12.41
N PHE A 106 18.86 -10.11 -13.67
CA PHE A 106 17.61 -9.51 -14.10
C PHE A 106 16.40 -10.13 -13.39
N PHE A 107 16.26 -11.46 -13.41
CA PHE A 107 15.16 -12.16 -12.74
C PHE A 107 15.19 -11.99 -11.22
N LEU A 108 16.38 -11.99 -10.62
CA LEU A 108 16.53 -11.68 -9.20
C LEU A 108 16.03 -10.27 -8.90
N SER A 109 16.34 -9.28 -9.76
CA SER A 109 15.87 -7.91 -9.58
C SER A 109 14.34 -7.79 -9.66
N LEU A 110 13.70 -8.54 -10.57
CA LEU A 110 12.24 -8.61 -10.67
C LEU A 110 11.60 -9.24 -9.43
N SER A 111 12.16 -10.35 -8.95
CA SER A 111 11.71 -11.01 -7.72
C SER A 111 11.82 -10.09 -6.50
N GLN A 112 12.93 -9.36 -6.36
CA GLN A 112 13.10 -8.40 -5.26
C GLN A 112 12.16 -7.19 -5.38
N SER A 113 11.96 -6.68 -6.60
CA SER A 113 10.96 -5.64 -6.88
C SER A 113 9.56 -6.08 -6.44
N ARG A 114 9.16 -7.31 -6.75
CA ARG A 114 7.87 -7.90 -6.33
C ARG A 114 7.70 -7.91 -4.81
N LYS A 115 8.72 -8.37 -4.08
CA LYS A 115 8.72 -8.39 -2.60
C LYS A 115 8.62 -6.99 -2.00
N ALA A 116 9.38 -6.03 -2.54
CA ALA A 116 9.37 -4.65 -2.06
C ALA A 116 8.01 -3.97 -2.29
N ARG A 117 7.36 -4.24 -3.42
CA ARG A 117 6.07 -3.65 -3.80
C ARG A 117 4.91 -4.16 -2.93
N SER A 118 4.87 -5.45 -2.62
CA SER A 118 3.89 -6.05 -1.68
C SER A 118 3.82 -5.28 -0.35
N GLY A 119 4.96 -4.76 0.12
CA GLY A 119 5.06 -3.98 1.34
C GLY A 119 4.30 -2.64 1.34
N LYS A 120 4.14 -1.98 0.18
CA LYS A 120 3.49 -0.66 0.03
C LYS A 120 2.05 -0.73 -0.48
N THR A 121 1.61 -1.91 -0.88
CA THR A 121 0.28 -2.11 -1.48
C THR A 121 -0.82 -1.74 -0.50
N PHE A 122 -0.70 -2.15 0.77
CA PHE A 122 -1.75 -1.97 1.77
C PHE A 122 -2.07 -0.50 2.02
N GLU A 123 -1.04 0.32 2.28
CA GLU A 123 -1.20 1.77 2.50
C GLU A 123 -1.85 2.43 1.27
N SER A 124 -1.39 2.07 0.07
CA SER A 124 -1.97 2.60 -1.17
C SER A 124 -3.43 2.18 -1.35
N ILE A 125 -3.80 0.94 -1.02
CA ILE A 125 -5.20 0.47 -1.10
C ILE A 125 -6.06 1.23 -0.11
N THR A 126 -5.68 1.27 1.17
CA THR A 126 -6.45 1.95 2.21
C THR A 126 -6.65 3.42 1.85
N ASN A 127 -5.61 4.10 1.33
CA ASN A 127 -5.73 5.50 0.94
C ASN A 127 -6.71 5.72 -0.21
N ASN A 128 -6.69 4.85 -1.22
CA ASN A 128 -7.63 4.95 -2.33
C ASN A 128 -9.07 4.63 -1.88
N LEU A 129 -9.26 3.66 -1.00
CA LEU A 129 -10.59 3.34 -0.46
C LEU A 129 -11.15 4.49 0.38
N PHE A 130 -10.33 5.12 1.23
CA PHE A 130 -10.74 6.30 2.00
C PHE A 130 -11.16 7.46 1.08
N LYS A 131 -10.46 7.68 -0.04
CA LYS A 131 -10.88 8.62 -1.10
C LYS A 131 -12.24 8.26 -1.70
N SER A 132 -12.49 6.97 -1.96
CA SER A 132 -13.78 6.51 -2.49
C SER A 132 -14.95 6.65 -1.51
N LEU A 133 -14.69 6.77 -0.21
CA LEU A 133 -15.72 6.92 0.82
C LEU A 133 -16.22 8.36 0.99
N ASN A 134 -15.59 9.34 0.32
CA ASN A 134 -15.95 10.75 0.35
C ASN A 134 -16.01 11.35 1.78
N TYR A 135 -15.15 10.86 2.68
CA TYR A 135 -14.93 11.49 3.98
C TYR A 135 -14.06 12.75 3.83
N PRO A 136 -14.30 13.80 4.63
CA PRO A 136 -13.46 15.00 4.66
C PRO A 136 -12.15 14.68 5.38
N PHE A 137 -11.03 14.95 4.71
CA PHE A 137 -9.71 14.81 5.30
C PHE A 137 -8.69 15.67 4.55
N ASP A 138 -7.63 16.03 5.26
CA ASP A 138 -6.40 16.52 4.66
C ASP A 138 -5.33 15.43 4.69
N GLU A 139 -4.53 15.35 3.62
CA GLU A 139 -3.38 14.46 3.50
C GLU A 139 -2.06 15.25 3.67
N GLN A 140 -0.98 14.55 4.01
CA GLN A 140 0.39 15.11 4.06
C GLN A 140 0.62 16.24 5.08
N ILE A 141 -0.29 16.42 6.03
CA ILE A 141 -0.19 17.42 7.09
C ILE A 141 0.89 17.04 8.12
N VAL A 142 1.57 18.06 8.68
CA VAL A 142 2.57 17.89 9.75
C VAL A 142 2.06 18.51 11.04
N ILE A 143 1.74 17.67 12.04
CA ILE A 143 1.18 18.07 13.35
C ILE A 143 2.02 17.54 14.52
N ASN A 144 3.35 17.53 14.37
CA ASN A 144 4.31 16.76 15.19
C ASN A 144 4.19 15.25 14.90
N GLY A 145 4.62 14.87 13.71
CA GLY A 145 4.32 13.60 13.07
C GLY A 145 3.61 13.84 11.74
N LYS A 146 3.61 12.84 10.87
CA LYS A 146 2.98 12.91 9.54
C LYS A 146 1.94 11.80 9.42
N PRO A 147 0.70 12.00 9.93
CA PRO A 147 -0.37 11.05 9.70
C PRO A 147 -0.72 10.98 8.21
N ASP A 148 -1.33 9.86 7.81
CA ASP A 148 -1.80 9.72 6.42
C ASP A 148 -3.10 10.52 6.20
N PHE A 149 -3.98 10.54 7.21
CA PHE A 149 -5.23 11.30 7.19
C PHE A 149 -5.42 12.09 8.48
N LEU A 150 -5.81 13.35 8.31
CA LEU A 150 -6.30 14.21 9.38
C LEU A 150 -7.74 14.63 9.06
N MET A 151 -8.68 14.21 9.89
CA MET A 151 -10.11 14.41 9.66
C MET A 151 -10.73 15.34 10.72
N PRO A 152 -11.59 16.31 10.35
CA PRO A 152 -12.07 16.57 8.99
C PRO A 152 -11.13 17.46 8.16
N SER A 153 -10.28 18.27 8.81
CA SER A 153 -9.29 19.14 8.16
C SER A 153 -8.23 19.64 9.15
N GLU A 154 -7.11 20.13 8.64
CA GLU A 154 -6.05 20.82 9.38
C GLU A 154 -6.58 22.08 10.06
N ASN A 155 -7.44 22.85 9.38
CA ASN A 155 -8.00 24.07 9.95
C ASN A 155 -8.87 23.76 11.18
N HIS A 156 -9.66 22.69 11.13
CA HIS A 156 -10.42 22.24 12.32
C HIS A 156 -9.48 21.76 13.41
N TYR A 157 -8.47 20.98 13.06
CA TYR A 157 -7.47 20.47 14.00
C TYR A 157 -6.74 21.57 14.78
N ARG A 158 -6.36 22.67 14.12
CA ARG A 158 -5.69 23.80 14.77
C ARG A 158 -6.56 24.49 15.84
N LYS A 159 -7.89 24.37 15.73
CA LYS A 159 -8.85 25.00 16.65
C LYS A 159 -9.38 24.02 17.70
N ASN A 160 -9.65 22.77 17.30
CA ASN A 160 -10.23 21.74 18.14
C ASN A 160 -9.62 20.35 17.85
N PRO A 161 -8.36 20.12 18.27
CA PRO A 161 -7.65 18.89 17.94
C PRO A 161 -8.27 17.63 18.58
N MET A 162 -8.98 17.79 19.70
CA MET A 162 -9.64 16.69 20.41
C MET A 162 -10.87 16.14 19.67
N ASP A 163 -11.46 16.92 18.78
CA ASP A 163 -12.61 16.52 17.96
C ASP A 163 -12.20 15.90 16.62
N CYS A 164 -10.90 15.86 16.32
CA CYS A 164 -10.36 15.32 15.08
C CYS A 164 -10.07 13.82 15.17
N ILE A 165 -10.15 13.14 14.03
CA ILE A 165 -9.66 11.77 13.88
C ILE A 165 -8.33 11.80 13.16
N ILE A 166 -7.30 11.24 13.81
CA ILE A 166 -5.97 11.06 13.21
C ILE A 166 -5.81 9.61 12.83
N PHE A 167 -5.64 9.34 11.53
CA PHE A 167 -5.58 7.99 11.00
C PHE A 167 -4.30 7.78 10.19
N THR A 168 -3.60 6.67 10.43
CA THR A 168 -2.40 6.29 9.68
C THR A 168 -2.47 4.82 9.31
N THR A 169 -1.76 4.44 8.26
CA THR A 169 -1.74 3.09 7.71
C THR A 169 -0.32 2.57 7.72
N LYS A 170 -0.13 1.32 8.14
CA LYS A 170 1.14 0.60 8.03
C LYS A 170 0.86 -0.87 7.81
N ARG A 171 1.48 -1.50 6.81
CA ARG A 171 1.31 -2.95 6.58
C ARG A 171 1.81 -3.79 7.76
N THR A 172 3.00 -3.44 8.25
CA THR A 172 3.66 -4.05 9.41
C THR A 172 4.05 -2.95 10.40
N LEU A 173 4.09 -3.26 11.69
CA LEU A 173 4.35 -2.27 12.72
C LEU A 173 5.78 -2.32 13.26
N ARG A 174 6.16 -3.47 13.82
CA ARG A 174 7.41 -3.61 14.61
C ARG A 174 7.57 -2.43 15.59
N GLU A 175 8.71 -1.76 15.64
CA GLU A 175 8.94 -0.54 16.42
C GLU A 175 8.43 0.74 15.77
N ARG A 176 8.02 0.69 14.49
CA ARG A 176 7.71 1.89 13.68
C ARG A 176 6.41 2.60 14.08
N TRP A 177 5.53 1.95 14.86
CA TRP A 177 4.36 2.64 15.40
C TRP A 177 4.75 3.80 16.31
N ARG A 178 5.91 3.75 16.98
CA ARG A 178 6.40 4.82 17.85
C ARG A 178 6.61 6.14 17.11
N GLN A 179 6.85 6.09 15.81
CA GLN A 179 7.07 7.28 14.97
C GLN A 179 5.83 8.19 14.90
N ILE A 180 4.64 7.69 15.24
CA ILE A 180 3.40 8.47 15.21
C ILE A 180 3.14 9.20 16.52
N VAL A 181 3.80 8.77 17.60
CA VAL A 181 3.67 9.37 18.94
C VAL A 181 4.78 10.38 19.10
N THR A 182 4.43 11.66 19.21
CA THR A 182 5.38 12.72 19.52
C THR A 182 4.91 13.49 20.75
N GLU A 183 5.80 14.29 21.34
CA GLU A 183 5.46 15.08 22.53
C GLU A 183 4.32 16.06 22.29
N GLY A 184 4.20 16.62 21.08
CA GLY A 184 3.15 17.58 20.74
C GLY A 184 1.79 16.97 20.38
N THR A 185 1.71 15.65 20.20
CA THR A 185 0.44 14.92 20.01
C THR A 185 0.04 14.11 21.25
N ARG A 186 0.80 14.26 22.34
CA ARG A 186 0.62 13.53 23.59
C ARG A 186 -0.74 13.88 24.21
N GLY A 187 -1.66 12.92 24.17
CA GLY A 187 -3.03 13.08 24.65
C GLY A 187 -4.10 12.96 23.56
N LEU A 188 -3.73 13.03 22.28
CA LEU A 188 -4.65 12.78 21.17
C LEU A 188 -4.82 11.27 20.94
N GLY A 189 -6.01 10.87 20.49
CA GLY A 189 -6.28 9.50 20.06
C GLY A 189 -5.80 9.28 18.63
N PHE A 190 -5.17 8.13 18.38
CA PHE A 190 -4.70 7.74 17.05
C PHE A 190 -5.34 6.44 16.62
N TYR A 191 -5.73 6.37 15.35
CA TYR A 191 -6.12 5.12 14.70
C TYR A 191 -5.01 4.69 13.75
N LEU A 192 -4.56 3.44 13.88
CA LEU A 192 -3.54 2.87 13.02
C LEU A 192 -4.07 1.62 12.33
N ALA A 193 -4.23 1.69 11.01
CA ALA A 193 -4.61 0.56 10.20
C ALA A 193 -3.42 -0.38 9.93
N THR A 194 -3.62 -1.68 10.09
CA THR A 194 -2.59 -2.69 9.82
C THR A 194 -3.17 -4.06 9.46
N ILE A 195 -2.35 -4.87 8.78
CA ILE A 195 -2.57 -6.31 8.54
C ILE A 195 -1.45 -7.15 9.16
N ASP A 196 -0.87 -6.66 10.25
CA ASP A 196 0.24 -7.32 10.95
C ASP A 196 -0.35 -8.34 11.93
N GLU A 197 0.02 -9.62 11.76
CA GLU A 197 -0.38 -10.73 12.63
C GLU A 197 0.51 -10.86 13.88
N LYS A 198 1.60 -10.09 13.97
CA LYS A 198 2.69 -10.32 14.95
C LYS A 198 2.84 -9.21 16.00
N ILE A 199 1.80 -8.43 16.25
CA ILE A 199 1.78 -7.47 17.36
C ILE A 199 1.66 -8.23 18.69
N SER A 200 2.60 -8.03 19.62
CA SER A 200 2.55 -8.67 20.93
C SER A 200 1.57 -7.96 21.88
N SER A 201 1.02 -8.68 22.86
CA SER A 201 0.13 -8.09 23.88
C SER A 201 0.79 -6.93 24.64
N ILE A 202 2.09 -7.06 24.97
CA ILE A 202 2.88 -5.99 25.59
C ILE A 202 2.90 -4.74 24.70
N THR A 203 3.06 -4.90 23.39
CA THR A 203 3.05 -3.79 22.44
C THR A 203 1.66 -3.17 22.35
N LEU A 204 0.59 -3.97 22.35
CA LEU A 204 -0.79 -3.48 22.33
C LEU A 204 -1.14 -2.69 23.60
N GLU A 205 -0.70 -3.17 24.77
CA GLU A 205 -0.85 -2.45 26.04
C GLU A 205 -0.08 -1.11 26.03
N GLU A 206 1.12 -1.11 25.45
CA GLU A 206 1.90 0.12 25.31
C GLU A 206 1.20 1.12 24.36
N MET A 207 0.72 0.65 23.22
CA MET A 207 -0.10 1.44 22.29
C MET A 207 -1.33 2.03 22.99
N LEU A 208 -2.02 1.24 23.81
CA LEU A 208 -3.18 1.70 24.58
C LEU A 208 -2.79 2.83 25.55
N LYS A 209 -1.66 2.71 26.26
CA LYS A 209 -1.13 3.79 27.14
C LYS A 209 -0.86 5.08 26.37
N HIS A 210 -0.55 4.98 25.08
CA HIS A 210 -0.36 6.09 24.16
C HIS A 210 -1.63 6.49 23.38
N ARG A 211 -2.81 5.96 23.74
CA ARG A 211 -4.10 6.21 23.06
C ARG A 211 -4.10 5.84 21.58
N ILE A 212 -3.35 4.80 21.22
CA ILE A 212 -3.36 4.23 19.87
C ILE A 212 -4.33 3.05 19.82
N TYR A 213 -5.26 3.13 18.87
CA TYR A 213 -6.19 2.08 18.51
C TYR A 213 -5.76 1.46 17.18
N ILE A 214 -5.58 0.15 17.17
CA ILE A 214 -5.35 -0.60 15.94
C ILE A 214 -6.68 -0.77 15.21
N VAL A 215 -6.66 -0.61 13.89
CA VAL A 215 -7.76 -0.93 12.99
C VAL A 215 -7.28 -2.02 12.03
N CYS A 216 -7.98 -3.13 11.93
CA CYS A 216 -7.55 -4.24 11.09
C CYS A 216 -8.75 -5.01 10.50
N PRO A 217 -8.53 -5.94 9.55
CA PRO A 217 -9.61 -6.81 9.10
C PRO A 217 -10.22 -7.61 10.26
N GLN A 218 -11.54 -7.80 10.23
CA GLN A 218 -12.27 -8.51 11.29
C GLN A 218 -11.75 -9.94 11.50
N GLU A 219 -11.41 -10.65 10.43
CA GLU A 219 -10.80 -11.99 10.52
C GLU A 219 -9.47 -11.96 11.28
N LEU A 220 -8.62 -10.96 11.01
CA LEU A 220 -7.34 -10.78 11.70
C LEU A 220 -7.56 -10.47 13.18
N ARG A 221 -8.47 -9.55 13.49
CA ARG A 221 -8.84 -9.23 14.88
C ARG A 221 -9.26 -10.48 15.64
N ASN A 222 -10.18 -11.25 15.07
CA ASN A 222 -10.74 -12.43 15.73
C ASN A 222 -9.69 -13.54 15.92
N LYS A 223 -8.79 -13.71 14.95
CA LYS A 223 -7.74 -14.74 14.98
C LYS A 223 -6.61 -14.39 15.95
N CYS A 224 -6.18 -13.13 16.00
CA CYS A 224 -4.92 -12.74 16.67
C CYS A 224 -5.12 -11.84 17.90
N TYR A 225 -6.21 -11.07 17.96
CA TYR A 225 -6.34 -9.92 18.87
C TYR A 225 -7.71 -9.82 19.55
N ASN A 226 -8.43 -10.93 19.70
CA ASN A 226 -9.83 -10.91 20.12
C ASN A 226 -10.05 -10.23 21.49
N ASP A 227 -9.11 -10.41 22.41
CA ASP A 227 -9.19 -9.92 23.79
C ASP A 227 -8.62 -8.49 23.96
N ALA A 228 -8.00 -7.92 22.93
CA ALA A 228 -7.38 -6.61 23.00
C ALA A 228 -8.41 -5.50 22.79
N ILE A 229 -8.61 -4.66 23.82
CA ILE A 229 -9.63 -3.60 23.82
C ILE A 229 -9.32 -2.45 22.86
N ASN A 230 -8.04 -2.23 22.52
CA ASN A 230 -7.61 -1.21 21.57
C ASN A 230 -7.39 -1.77 20.16
N VAL A 231 -8.04 -2.89 19.82
CA VAL A 231 -8.03 -3.44 18.46
C VAL A 231 -9.46 -3.51 17.92
N LEU A 232 -9.69 -2.76 16.85
CA LEU A 232 -10.97 -2.60 16.19
C LEU A 232 -10.93 -3.27 14.82
N SER A 233 -12.08 -3.79 14.36
CA SER A 233 -12.26 -4.04 12.94
C SER A 233 -12.49 -2.72 12.18
N PHE A 234 -12.28 -2.71 10.87
CA PHE A 234 -12.67 -1.55 10.04
C PHE A 234 -14.16 -1.21 10.20
N TYR A 235 -15.03 -2.24 10.30
CA TYR A 235 -16.45 -2.04 10.56
C TYR A 235 -16.71 -1.29 11.88
N GLN A 236 -16.07 -1.72 12.98
CA GLN A 236 -16.17 -1.05 14.28
C GLN A 236 -15.64 0.38 14.21
N PHE A 237 -14.50 0.59 13.52
CA PHE A 237 -13.95 1.93 13.32
C PHE A 237 -14.96 2.87 12.62
N PHE A 238 -15.56 2.44 11.51
CA PHE A 238 -16.55 3.26 10.81
C PHE A 238 -17.78 3.53 11.68
N LYS A 239 -18.37 2.47 12.25
CA LYS A 239 -19.63 2.54 12.99
C LYS A 239 -19.52 3.34 14.29
N ASP A 240 -18.47 3.10 15.07
CA ASP A 240 -18.39 3.56 16.45
C ASP A 240 -17.52 4.82 16.60
N HIS A 241 -16.75 5.19 15.58
CA HIS A 241 -15.82 6.33 15.65
C HIS A 241 -15.99 7.33 14.50
N LEU A 242 -15.83 6.90 13.24
CA LEU A 242 -15.80 7.84 12.12
C LEU A 242 -17.20 8.37 11.75
N ASP A 243 -18.22 7.52 11.65
CA ASP A 243 -19.58 7.98 11.33
C ASP A 243 -20.20 8.87 12.43
N PRO A 244 -20.01 8.57 13.73
CA PRO A 244 -20.43 9.48 14.79
C PRO A 244 -19.70 10.83 14.74
N ALA A 245 -18.41 10.84 14.39
CA ALA A 245 -17.66 12.08 14.20
C ALA A 245 -18.20 12.89 13.02
N MET A 246 -18.48 12.23 11.89
CA MET A 246 -19.10 12.87 10.73
C MET A 246 -20.44 13.53 11.05
N LYS A 247 -21.30 12.85 11.83
CA LYS A 247 -22.57 13.42 12.28
C LYS A 247 -22.33 14.68 13.12
N ARG A 248 -21.44 14.58 14.11
CA ARG A 248 -21.11 15.70 15.01
C ARG A 248 -20.51 16.91 14.25
N TRP A 249 -19.64 16.66 13.27
CA TRP A 249 -19.05 17.73 12.45
C TRP A 249 -20.12 18.43 11.60
N LYS A 250 -21.09 17.69 11.04
CA LYS A 250 -22.24 18.26 10.31
C LYS A 250 -23.14 19.09 11.23
N ASP A 251 -23.51 18.53 12.39
CA ASP A 251 -24.40 19.18 13.34
C ASP A 251 -23.80 20.52 13.85
N ASN A 252 -22.48 20.63 13.88
CA ASN A 252 -21.74 21.83 14.28
C ASN A 252 -21.32 22.75 13.10
N GLY A 253 -21.70 22.44 11.87
CA GLY A 253 -21.36 23.25 10.68
C GLY A 253 -19.86 23.26 10.33
N VAL A 254 -19.12 22.22 10.72
CA VAL A 254 -17.70 22.05 10.38
C VAL A 254 -17.54 21.55 8.94
N ILE A 255 -18.48 20.71 8.48
CA ILE A 255 -18.54 20.10 7.14
C ILE A 255 -19.96 20.11 6.59
#